data_AF-K0T468-F1
#
_entry.id   AF-K0T468-F1
#
_cell.length_a   1.000
_cell.length_b   1.000
_cell.length_c   1.000
_cell.angle_alpha   90.00
_cell.angle_beta   90.00
_cell.angle_gamma   90.00
#
_symmetry.space_group_name_H-M   'P 1'
#
loop_
_entity.id
_entity.type
_entity.pdbx_description
1 polymer ?
#
loop_
_entity_poly.entity_id
_entity_poly.type
_entity_poly.pdbx_seq_one_letter_code
_entity_poly.pdbx_strand_id
1 'polypeptide(L)'
;MGVNKHIRREARYLPSAWGGLGIFVVNIENLGARCLLLQNHWATSSVDGTALQTGYETFRVDTGLGGNILTRNYDELEHLAKHSWWKITWQLCHLYRVSVKFSSTFEPPKQRVNDSSLMDVFVSQGIWNQSQLAVLNRVRRHKKVFYRSDVIACDGRTVRPDMLTNHPGSSTWVFAREQPTKKDLDLWRTALASISSPNFTLQTTAGRLLRVPANHGGWYIDESESTIVRQSPDGQCVTFQPTGGRSTRQRLYHQDVSPSTSIDVSKLHLATISSVDNDTNQIRLHSRCPQPQPRQDQSDETLLDVLRQLPNQPGLWDNAECDGDGWWIGESLNNGDLVVVSDGSYKSEKAIDVCSCAFRLLCKRRKFKFQCTWAERIPEAGIYRGEILGALGYLIVLRVVTSRESFSVQPRTVAKGIADNTGVIKRARNPNAPLKMNQSQADVLLD
;
A
#
# COMPACT_ATOMS: atom_id res chain seq x y z
N MET A 1 -2.20 -22.46 33.29
CA MET A 1 -3.38 -21.91 34.00
C MET A 1 -3.89 -22.79 35.15
N GLY A 2 -3.16 -23.79 35.65
CA GLY A 2 -3.52 -24.48 36.92
C GLY A 2 -4.88 -25.23 36.94
N VAL A 3 -5.61 -25.29 35.82
CA VAL A 3 -6.95 -25.88 35.73
C VAL A 3 -6.85 -27.30 35.22
N ASN A 4 -7.59 -28.21 35.85
CA ASN A 4 -7.62 -29.61 35.49
C ASN A 4 -8.03 -29.78 34.00
N LYS A 5 -7.17 -30.44 33.22
CA LYS A 5 -7.35 -30.69 31.77
C LYS A 5 -8.62 -31.48 31.43
N HIS A 6 -9.18 -32.21 32.40
CA HIS A 6 -10.38 -33.03 32.25
C HIS A 6 -11.70 -32.24 32.36
N ILE A 7 -11.65 -30.97 32.78
CA ILE A 7 -12.85 -30.11 32.78
C ILE A 7 -13.21 -29.79 31.32
N ARG A 8 -14.48 -29.97 30.98
CA ARG A 8 -15.02 -29.66 29.65
C ARG A 8 -14.69 -28.21 29.27
N ARG A 9 -14.36 -28.00 27.99
CA ARG A 9 -13.86 -26.70 27.49
C ARG A 9 -14.90 -25.60 27.70
N GLU A 10 -16.16 -25.95 27.53
CA GLU A 10 -17.33 -25.08 27.70
C GLU A 10 -17.46 -24.61 29.15
N ALA A 11 -17.35 -25.53 30.11
CA ALA A 11 -17.41 -25.22 31.55
C ALA A 11 -16.24 -24.37 32.04
N ARG A 12 -15.09 -24.39 31.34
CA ARG A 12 -13.95 -23.52 31.66
C ARG A 12 -14.21 -22.06 31.33
N TYR A 13 -14.87 -21.79 30.20
CA TYR A 13 -15.09 -20.42 29.72
C TYR A 13 -16.45 -19.85 30.11
N LEU A 14 -17.41 -20.69 30.45
CA LEU A 14 -18.73 -20.26 30.89
C LEU A 14 -18.59 -19.34 32.13
N PRO A 15 -19.32 -18.21 32.20
CA PRO A 15 -19.23 -17.31 33.34
C PRO A 15 -19.61 -18.01 34.65
N SER A 16 -19.03 -17.57 35.77
CA SER A 16 -19.32 -18.14 37.09
C SER A 16 -20.79 -18.05 37.48
N ALA A 17 -21.50 -17.03 36.97
CA ALA A 17 -22.95 -16.87 37.15
C ALA A 17 -23.78 -18.05 36.59
N TRP A 18 -23.22 -18.82 35.65
CA TRP A 18 -23.85 -19.98 35.03
C TRP A 18 -23.15 -21.31 35.40
N GLY A 19 -22.36 -21.30 36.49
CA GLY A 19 -21.69 -22.51 36.99
C GLY A 19 -20.39 -22.88 36.25
N GLY A 20 -19.83 -21.98 35.46
CA GLY A 20 -18.51 -22.16 34.85
C GLY A 20 -17.36 -21.55 35.67
N LEU A 21 -16.13 -21.71 35.18
CA LEU A 21 -14.94 -21.17 35.84
C LEU A 21 -14.62 -19.71 35.44
N GLY A 22 -15.34 -19.14 34.46
CA GLY A 22 -15.16 -17.76 34.01
C GLY A 22 -13.76 -17.46 33.44
N ILE A 23 -13.03 -18.48 32.96
CA ILE A 23 -11.68 -18.31 32.45
C ILE A 23 -11.76 -17.60 31.11
N PHE A 24 -10.93 -16.58 30.92
CA PHE A 24 -10.82 -15.86 29.66
C PHE A 24 -10.33 -16.79 28.53
N VAL A 25 -10.92 -16.64 27.34
CA VAL A 25 -10.42 -17.32 26.15
C VAL A 25 -9.16 -16.58 25.70
N VAL A 26 -7.99 -17.08 26.11
CA VAL A 26 -6.66 -16.47 25.83
C VAL A 26 -6.51 -16.01 24.38
N ASN A 27 -6.97 -16.82 23.42
CA ASN A 27 -6.86 -16.50 22.00
C ASN A 27 -7.76 -15.33 21.56
N ILE A 28 -8.93 -15.15 22.19
CA ILE A 28 -9.81 -13.99 21.93
C ILE A 28 -9.19 -12.74 22.56
N GLU A 29 -8.72 -12.82 23.80
CA GLU A 29 -8.01 -11.71 24.47
C GLU A 29 -6.76 -11.28 23.69
N ASN A 30 -6.00 -12.26 23.19
CA ASN A 30 -4.84 -12.02 22.34
C ASN A 30 -5.23 -11.31 21.03
N LEU A 31 -6.32 -11.73 20.38
CA LEU A 31 -6.83 -11.04 19.20
C LEU A 31 -7.26 -9.61 19.53
N GLY A 32 -8.00 -9.41 20.64
CA GLY A 32 -8.40 -8.09 21.12
C GLY A 32 -7.21 -7.17 21.37
N ALA A 33 -6.18 -7.66 22.07
CA ALA A 33 -4.95 -6.92 22.31
C ALA A 33 -4.20 -6.57 21.01
N ARG A 34 -4.17 -7.48 20.02
CA ARG A 34 -3.58 -7.21 18.70
C ARG A 34 -4.35 -6.14 17.93
N CYS A 35 -5.68 -6.22 17.93
CA CYS A 35 -6.53 -5.20 17.31
C CYS A 35 -6.36 -3.84 17.97
N LEU A 36 -6.29 -3.79 19.30
CA LEU A 36 -6.05 -2.55 20.04
C LEU A 36 -4.66 -1.95 19.74
N LEU A 37 -3.63 -2.79 19.64
CA LEU A 37 -2.30 -2.35 19.25
C LEU A 37 -2.28 -1.76 17.83
N LEU A 38 -2.98 -2.39 16.89
CA LEU A 38 -3.15 -1.86 15.54
C LEU A 38 -3.90 -0.53 15.56
N GLN A 39 -5.03 -0.47 16.25
CA GLN A 39 -5.79 0.77 16.38
C GLN A 39 -4.92 1.92 16.91
N ASN A 40 -4.21 1.71 18.02
CA ASN A 40 -3.43 2.78 18.66
C ASN A 40 -2.18 3.23 17.90
N HIS A 41 -1.57 2.37 17.08
CA HIS A 41 -0.24 2.63 16.52
C HIS A 41 -0.13 2.47 15.00
N TRP A 42 -1.09 1.84 14.32
CA TRP A 42 -1.04 1.69 12.88
C TRP A 42 -0.98 3.06 12.19
N ALA A 43 -0.17 3.17 11.14
CA ALA A 43 0.04 4.43 10.41
C ALA A 43 0.59 5.62 11.24
N THR A 44 1.03 5.40 12.49
CA THR A 44 1.68 6.43 13.31
C THR A 44 3.21 6.42 13.12
N SER A 45 3.86 7.55 13.43
CA SER A 45 5.32 7.69 13.41
C SER A 45 6.00 7.14 14.67
N SER A 46 5.28 6.42 15.53
CA SER A 46 5.85 5.81 16.73
C SER A 46 6.77 4.64 16.34
N VAL A 47 7.64 4.23 17.28
CA VAL A 47 8.49 3.04 17.09
C VAL A 47 7.62 1.80 16.84
N ASP A 48 6.56 1.62 17.62
CA ASP A 48 5.60 0.53 17.47
C ASP A 48 4.86 0.60 16.14
N GLY A 49 4.43 1.79 15.71
CA GLY A 49 3.75 2.00 14.44
C GLY A 49 4.64 1.69 13.24
N THR A 50 5.91 2.10 13.30
CA THR A 50 6.92 1.80 12.29
C THR A 50 7.23 0.30 12.24
N ALA A 51 7.37 -0.34 13.40
CA ALA A 51 7.61 -1.78 13.51
C ALA A 51 6.42 -2.60 12.98
N LEU A 52 5.19 -2.20 13.29
CA LEU A 52 3.97 -2.83 12.77
C LEU A 52 3.90 -2.74 11.24
N GLN A 53 4.11 -1.54 10.68
CA GLN A 53 4.11 -1.33 9.23
C GLN A 53 5.20 -2.13 8.54
N THR A 54 6.45 -2.02 9.01
CA THR A 54 7.60 -2.76 8.44
C THR A 54 7.38 -4.27 8.53
N GLY A 55 6.86 -4.75 9.67
CA GLY A 55 6.52 -6.15 9.87
C GLY A 55 5.40 -6.63 8.94
N TYR A 56 4.40 -5.78 8.67
CA TYR A 56 3.31 -6.10 7.75
C TYR A 56 3.81 -6.14 6.31
N GLU A 57 4.56 -5.14 5.88
CA GLU A 57 5.18 -5.09 4.56
C GLU A 57 6.07 -6.31 4.31
N THR A 58 6.89 -6.69 5.29
CA THR A 58 7.73 -7.90 5.22
C THR A 58 6.87 -9.15 5.11
N PHE A 59 5.84 -9.29 5.94
CA PHE A 59 4.90 -10.41 5.90
C PHE A 59 4.19 -10.54 4.54
N ARG A 60 3.85 -9.42 3.91
CA ARG A 60 3.26 -9.39 2.57
C ARG A 60 4.24 -9.79 1.50
N VAL A 61 5.44 -9.21 1.52
CA VAL A 61 6.50 -9.59 0.58
C VAL A 61 6.84 -11.06 0.74
N ASP A 62 6.76 -11.64 1.94
CA ASP A 62 7.02 -13.06 2.19
C ASP A 62 5.94 -13.97 1.62
N THR A 63 4.66 -13.68 1.87
CA THR A 63 3.52 -14.47 1.35
C THR A 63 3.37 -14.31 -0.16
N GLY A 64 3.67 -13.13 -0.68
CA GLY A 64 3.51 -12.79 -2.10
C GLY A 64 2.06 -12.58 -2.52
N LEU A 65 1.09 -12.57 -1.61
CA LEU A 65 -0.34 -12.44 -1.92
C LEU A 65 -0.76 -10.97 -2.11
N GLY A 66 -1.68 -10.72 -3.03
CA GLY A 66 -2.28 -9.40 -3.26
C GLY A 66 -3.42 -9.10 -2.29
N GLY A 67 -3.89 -7.85 -2.29
CA GLY A 67 -5.04 -7.44 -1.49
C GLY A 67 -4.81 -7.56 0.02
N ASN A 68 -5.91 -7.75 0.76
CA ASN A 68 -5.87 -7.91 2.20
C ASN A 68 -5.70 -9.37 2.65
N ILE A 69 -4.49 -9.70 3.09
CA ILE A 69 -4.11 -11.05 3.52
C ILE A 69 -4.90 -11.53 4.75
N LEU A 70 -5.24 -10.66 5.71
CA LEU A 70 -5.92 -11.07 6.94
C LEU A 70 -7.35 -11.57 6.71
N THR A 71 -7.94 -11.25 5.56
CA THR A 71 -9.27 -11.70 5.15
C THR A 71 -9.25 -12.94 4.26
N ARG A 72 -8.06 -13.43 3.88
CA ARG A 72 -7.90 -14.63 3.06
C ARG A 72 -8.11 -15.89 3.91
N ASN A 73 -8.46 -17.00 3.26
CA ASN A 73 -8.59 -18.29 3.93
C ASN A 73 -7.23 -18.74 4.50
N TYR A 74 -7.14 -18.81 5.83
CA TYR A 74 -5.91 -19.20 6.51
C TYR A 74 -5.54 -20.65 6.21
N ASP A 75 -6.49 -21.57 6.35
CA ASP A 75 -6.23 -23.02 6.25
C ASP A 75 -5.70 -23.42 4.86
N GLU A 76 -6.11 -22.67 3.83
CA GLU A 76 -5.64 -22.88 2.46
C GLU A 76 -4.24 -22.32 2.20
N LEU A 77 -3.90 -21.17 2.78
CA LEU A 77 -2.78 -20.33 2.33
C LEU A 77 -1.69 -20.11 3.40
N GLU A 78 -1.88 -20.59 4.63
CA GLU A 78 -0.97 -20.30 5.73
C GLU A 78 0.46 -20.81 5.52
N HIS A 79 0.63 -21.84 4.68
CA HIS A 79 1.91 -22.42 4.30
C HIS A 79 2.81 -21.45 3.50
N LEU A 80 2.23 -20.37 2.95
CA LEU A 80 2.98 -19.32 2.25
C LEU A 80 3.66 -18.33 3.22
N ALA A 81 3.20 -18.28 4.47
CA ALA A 81 3.71 -17.36 5.48
C ALA A 81 4.69 -18.04 6.45
N LYS A 82 5.78 -17.34 6.78
CA LYS A 82 6.65 -17.71 7.90
C LYS A 82 5.96 -17.40 9.23
N HIS A 83 6.34 -18.11 10.28
CA HIS A 83 5.83 -17.85 11.63
C HIS A 83 6.21 -16.44 12.07
N SER A 84 5.21 -15.61 12.37
CA SER A 84 5.39 -14.20 12.72
C SER A 84 4.18 -13.71 13.51
N TRP A 85 4.30 -12.53 14.11
CA TRP A 85 3.17 -11.86 14.74
C TRP A 85 1.99 -11.75 13.77
N TRP A 86 2.22 -11.36 12.51
CA TRP A 86 1.19 -11.21 11.50
C TRP A 86 0.54 -12.53 11.06
N LYS A 87 1.31 -13.63 10.96
CA LYS A 87 0.74 -14.95 10.68
C LYS A 87 -0.22 -15.40 11.78
N ILE A 88 0.15 -15.16 13.05
CA ILE A 88 -0.73 -15.48 14.20
C ILE A 88 -1.96 -14.58 14.19
N THR A 89 -1.81 -13.27 13.91
CA THR A 89 -2.96 -12.35 13.79
C THR A 89 -3.93 -12.84 12.71
N TRP A 90 -3.42 -13.24 11.54
CA TRP A 90 -4.24 -13.82 10.46
C TRP A 90 -4.97 -15.09 10.90
N GLN A 91 -4.28 -16.02 11.59
CA GLN A 91 -4.88 -17.24 12.12
C GLN A 91 -6.05 -16.94 13.06
N LEU A 92 -5.86 -16.00 13.98
CA LEU A 92 -6.88 -15.62 14.95
C LEU A 92 -8.07 -14.92 14.28
N CYS A 93 -7.81 -14.04 13.31
CA CYS A 93 -8.85 -13.41 12.50
C CYS A 93 -9.72 -14.46 11.78
N HIS A 94 -9.08 -15.45 11.14
CA HIS A 94 -9.80 -16.55 10.46
C HIS A 94 -10.59 -17.42 11.43
N LEU A 95 -9.97 -17.84 12.55
CA LEU A 95 -10.59 -18.68 13.57
C LEU A 95 -11.85 -18.06 14.17
N TYR A 96 -11.82 -16.76 14.46
CA TYR A 96 -12.94 -16.04 15.07
C TYR A 96 -13.80 -15.26 14.09
N ARG A 97 -13.55 -15.40 12.78
CA ARG A 97 -14.29 -14.69 11.71
C ARG A 97 -14.28 -13.16 11.88
N VAL A 98 -13.15 -12.62 12.32
CA VAL A 98 -12.94 -11.17 12.46
C VAL A 98 -12.26 -10.65 11.19
N SER A 99 -12.83 -9.61 10.59
CA SER A 99 -12.31 -9.00 9.36
C SER A 99 -11.56 -7.71 9.67
N VAL A 100 -10.22 -7.76 9.67
CA VAL A 100 -9.36 -6.57 9.77
C VAL A 100 -8.99 -6.08 8.37
N LYS A 101 -9.43 -4.86 8.02
CA LYS A 101 -9.22 -4.26 6.69
C LYS A 101 -8.24 -3.08 6.72
N PHE A 102 -7.18 -3.15 5.92
CA PHE A 102 -6.28 -2.01 5.67
C PHE A 102 -6.67 -1.28 4.40
N SER A 103 -6.43 0.03 4.37
CA SER A 103 -6.56 0.86 3.17
C SER A 103 -5.67 0.34 2.02
N SER A 104 -6.16 0.49 0.78
CA SER A 104 -5.41 0.12 -0.42
C SER A 104 -4.11 0.90 -0.60
N THR A 105 -3.94 2.03 0.09
CA THR A 105 -2.70 2.82 0.10
C THR A 105 -1.51 2.05 0.65
N PHE A 106 -1.76 1.06 1.52
CA PHE A 106 -0.71 0.21 2.08
C PHE A 106 -0.41 -1.00 1.19
N GLU A 107 -1.10 -1.16 0.05
CA GLU A 107 -0.78 -2.18 -0.94
C GLU A 107 0.49 -1.86 -1.73
N PRO A 108 1.39 -2.84 -1.94
CA PRO A 108 2.52 -2.67 -2.83
C PRO A 108 1.99 -2.17 -4.17
N PRO A 109 2.52 -1.07 -4.72
CA PRO A 109 1.88 -0.45 -5.85
C PRO A 109 2.03 -1.32 -7.10
N LYS A 110 0.92 -1.49 -7.85
CA LYS A 110 0.90 -2.25 -9.10
C LYS A 110 1.83 -1.60 -10.14
N GLN A 111 2.51 -2.43 -10.92
CA GLN A 111 3.45 -1.95 -11.94
C GLN A 111 2.77 -1.66 -13.27
N ARG A 112 1.76 -2.46 -13.64
CA ARG A 112 0.98 -2.31 -14.87
C ARG A 112 -0.51 -2.14 -14.58
N VAL A 113 -1.24 -1.62 -15.58
CA VAL A 113 -2.71 -1.64 -15.56
C VAL A 113 -3.21 -3.09 -15.52
N ASN A 114 -4.22 -3.36 -14.68
CA ASN A 114 -4.82 -4.69 -14.47
C ASN A 114 -3.84 -5.78 -14.01
N ASP A 115 -2.82 -5.38 -13.28
CA ASP A 115 -1.82 -6.29 -12.73
C ASP A 115 -2.32 -7.01 -11.46
N SER A 116 -1.73 -8.18 -11.21
CA SER A 116 -2.11 -9.12 -10.16
C SER A 116 -0.87 -9.72 -9.51
N SER A 117 -0.97 -10.07 -8.22
CA SER A 117 0.10 -10.81 -7.53
C SER A 117 0.39 -12.12 -8.29
N LEU A 118 1.67 -12.47 -8.41
CA LEU A 118 2.08 -13.70 -9.07
C LEU A 118 1.61 -14.94 -8.30
N MET A 119 1.64 -14.91 -6.97
CA MET A 119 1.14 -16.01 -6.15
C MET A 119 -0.37 -16.17 -6.27
N ASP A 120 -1.14 -15.06 -6.35
CA ASP A 120 -2.58 -15.14 -6.60
C ASP A 120 -2.88 -15.81 -7.94
N VAL A 121 -2.07 -15.55 -8.98
CA VAL A 121 -2.20 -16.22 -10.29
C VAL A 121 -1.98 -17.73 -10.14
N PHE A 122 -0.92 -18.16 -9.46
CA PHE A 122 -0.67 -19.60 -9.25
C PHE A 122 -1.78 -20.26 -8.43
N VAL A 123 -2.21 -19.65 -7.33
CA VAL A 123 -3.31 -20.17 -6.51
C VAL A 123 -4.59 -20.32 -7.34
N SER A 124 -4.92 -19.31 -8.17
CA SER A 124 -6.15 -19.31 -8.98
C SER A 124 -6.22 -20.41 -10.05
N GLN A 125 -5.09 -20.99 -10.45
CA GLN A 125 -5.08 -22.10 -11.41
C GLN A 125 -5.62 -23.40 -10.81
N GLY A 126 -5.57 -23.58 -9.48
CA GLY A 126 -6.10 -24.77 -8.78
C GLY A 126 -5.35 -26.08 -9.06
N ILE A 127 -4.24 -26.06 -9.82
CA ILE A 127 -3.47 -27.26 -10.20
C ILE A 127 -2.28 -27.55 -9.27
N TRP A 128 -1.92 -26.59 -8.40
CA TRP A 128 -0.75 -26.70 -7.53
C TRP A 128 -1.16 -27.06 -6.11
N ASN A 129 -0.48 -28.05 -5.51
CA ASN A 129 -0.67 -28.36 -4.09
C ASN A 129 0.08 -27.38 -3.18
N GLN A 130 -0.22 -27.42 -1.88
CA GLN A 130 0.39 -26.51 -0.88
C GLN A 130 1.93 -26.59 -0.84
N SER A 131 2.51 -27.79 -1.01
CA SER A 131 3.97 -27.96 -1.02
C SER A 131 4.59 -27.30 -2.25
N GLN A 132 3.99 -27.48 -3.44
CA GLN A 132 4.42 -26.84 -4.68
C GLN A 132 4.29 -25.32 -4.59
N LEU A 133 3.19 -24.79 -4.05
CA LEU A 133 3.00 -23.35 -3.84
C LEU A 133 4.05 -22.77 -2.89
N ALA A 134 4.40 -23.49 -1.81
CA ALA A 134 5.50 -23.08 -0.92
C ALA A 134 6.85 -23.01 -1.66
N VAL A 135 7.14 -23.97 -2.54
CA VAL A 135 8.35 -23.98 -3.38
C VAL A 135 8.33 -22.81 -4.37
N LEU A 136 7.21 -22.57 -5.06
CA LEU A 136 7.06 -21.44 -5.98
C LEU A 136 7.26 -20.10 -5.27
N ASN A 137 6.72 -19.96 -4.05
CA ASN A 137 6.92 -18.75 -3.25
C ASN A 137 8.39 -18.57 -2.81
N ARG A 138 9.12 -19.66 -2.52
CA ARG A 138 10.56 -19.63 -2.27
C ARG A 138 11.34 -19.16 -3.50
N VAL A 139 11.05 -19.70 -4.68
CA VAL A 139 11.72 -19.29 -5.93
C VAL A 139 11.37 -17.85 -6.28
N ARG A 140 10.12 -17.43 -6.09
CA ARG A 140 9.67 -16.05 -6.28
C ARG A 140 10.51 -15.06 -5.47
N ARG A 141 10.77 -15.34 -4.18
CA ARG A 141 11.66 -14.51 -3.33
C ARG A 141 13.10 -14.53 -3.82
N HIS A 142 13.62 -15.69 -4.24
CA HIS A 142 14.95 -15.80 -4.84
C HIS A 142 15.08 -14.96 -6.14
N LYS A 143 14.02 -14.93 -6.95
CA LYS A 143 13.90 -14.11 -8.16
C LYS A 143 13.52 -12.64 -7.90
N LYS A 144 13.25 -12.27 -6.63
CA LYS A 144 12.88 -10.91 -6.19
C LYS A 144 11.72 -10.30 -6.98
N VAL A 145 10.68 -11.09 -7.20
CA VAL A 145 9.47 -10.69 -7.93
C VAL A 145 8.21 -10.76 -7.04
N PHE A 146 7.19 -9.97 -7.33
CA PHE A 146 5.94 -9.94 -6.57
C PHE A 146 4.71 -9.99 -7.49
N TYR A 147 4.66 -9.11 -8.48
CA TYR A 147 3.59 -9.00 -9.46
C TYR A 147 3.80 -9.93 -10.64
N ARG A 148 2.73 -10.26 -11.36
CA ARG A 148 2.82 -11.00 -12.62
C ARG A 148 3.62 -10.20 -13.66
N SER A 149 3.53 -8.87 -13.65
CA SER A 149 4.34 -8.02 -14.52
C SER A 149 5.85 -8.14 -14.32
N ASP A 150 6.30 -8.48 -13.10
CA ASP A 150 7.73 -8.54 -12.76
C ASP A 150 8.47 -9.59 -13.60
N VAL A 151 7.78 -10.67 -14.00
CA VAL A 151 8.38 -11.75 -14.79
C VAL A 151 8.30 -11.51 -16.30
N ILE A 152 7.66 -10.42 -16.74
CA ILE A 152 7.40 -10.11 -18.15
C ILE A 152 8.36 -9.01 -18.62
N ALA A 153 8.82 -9.11 -19.86
CA ALA A 153 9.67 -8.13 -20.51
C ALA A 153 8.91 -6.83 -20.84
N CYS A 154 9.64 -5.82 -21.33
CA CYS A 154 9.07 -4.52 -21.69
C CYS A 154 7.98 -4.62 -22.76
N ASP A 155 8.06 -5.59 -23.68
CA ASP A 155 7.01 -5.86 -24.68
C ASP A 155 5.64 -6.24 -24.09
N GLY A 156 5.57 -6.54 -22.79
CA GLY A 156 4.36 -6.94 -22.10
C GLY A 156 3.86 -8.34 -22.48
N ARG A 157 4.64 -9.14 -23.21
CA ARG A 157 4.21 -10.47 -23.69
C ARG A 157 5.15 -11.59 -23.28
N THR A 158 6.45 -11.39 -23.42
CA THR A 158 7.43 -12.45 -23.25
C THR A 158 7.92 -12.50 -21.80
N VAL A 159 8.14 -13.71 -21.27
CA VAL A 159 8.79 -13.87 -19.97
C VAL A 159 10.25 -13.47 -20.11
N ARG A 160 10.76 -12.72 -19.13
CA ARG A 160 12.15 -12.27 -19.17
C ARG A 160 13.11 -13.47 -19.11
N PRO A 161 14.19 -13.49 -19.91
CA PRO A 161 15.15 -14.59 -19.91
C PRO A 161 15.79 -14.87 -18.54
N ASP A 162 16.05 -13.83 -17.75
CA ASP A 162 16.65 -13.96 -16.41
C ASP A 162 15.75 -14.68 -15.40
N MET A 163 14.44 -14.70 -15.62
CA MET A 163 13.48 -15.46 -14.80
C MET A 163 13.60 -16.97 -15.01
N LEU A 164 14.21 -17.40 -16.13
CA LEU A 164 14.39 -18.81 -16.46
C LEU A 164 15.74 -19.36 -15.99
N THR A 165 16.73 -18.51 -15.67
CA THR A 165 18.07 -18.96 -15.23
C THR A 165 18.09 -19.43 -13.78
N ASN A 166 19.24 -19.89 -13.29
CA ASN A 166 19.44 -20.23 -11.87
C ASN A 166 19.92 -19.04 -11.03
N HIS A 167 20.14 -17.87 -11.65
CA HIS A 167 20.67 -16.71 -10.94
C HIS A 167 19.59 -16.03 -10.09
N PRO A 168 19.98 -15.41 -8.96
CA PRO A 168 19.07 -14.60 -8.16
C PRO A 168 18.62 -13.38 -8.96
N GLY A 169 17.41 -12.90 -8.65
CA GLY A 169 16.90 -11.67 -9.26
C GLY A 169 17.48 -10.41 -8.62
N SER A 170 17.19 -9.28 -9.24
CA SER A 170 17.49 -7.93 -8.73
C SER A 170 16.19 -7.17 -8.53
N SER A 171 16.09 -6.41 -7.44
CA SER A 171 14.95 -5.55 -7.14
C SER A 171 15.36 -4.46 -6.15
N THR A 172 14.72 -3.30 -6.23
CA THR A 172 14.82 -2.25 -5.19
C THR A 172 14.10 -2.64 -3.90
N TRP A 173 13.19 -3.62 -3.96
CA TRP A 173 12.54 -4.18 -2.78
C TRP A 173 13.43 -5.21 -2.08
N VAL A 174 13.24 -5.32 -0.77
CA VAL A 174 13.97 -6.27 0.07
C VAL A 174 13.18 -7.57 0.18
N PHE A 175 13.83 -8.68 -0.18
CA PHE A 175 13.27 -10.02 -0.06
C PHE A 175 14.12 -10.85 0.89
N ALA A 176 13.50 -11.81 1.59
CA ALA A 176 14.23 -12.79 2.37
C ALA A 176 15.20 -13.58 1.47
N ARG A 177 16.40 -13.87 1.99
CA ARG A 177 17.40 -14.69 1.28
C ARG A 177 16.89 -16.12 1.19
N GLU A 178 16.85 -16.65 -0.03
CA GLU A 178 16.40 -18.02 -0.34
C GLU A 178 17.40 -18.68 -1.27
N GLN A 179 17.63 -19.98 -1.08
CA GLN A 179 18.52 -20.81 -1.91
C GLN A 179 17.72 -21.99 -2.48
N PRO A 180 16.92 -21.77 -3.55
CA PRO A 180 16.17 -22.84 -4.18
C PRO A 180 17.10 -23.86 -4.84
N THR A 181 16.67 -25.12 -4.84
CA THR A 181 17.36 -26.19 -5.56
C THR A 181 17.06 -26.13 -7.05
N LYS A 182 17.81 -26.88 -7.86
CA LYS A 182 17.53 -27.01 -9.30
C LYS A 182 16.12 -27.53 -9.58
N LYS A 183 15.64 -28.50 -8.78
CA LYS A 183 14.27 -29.04 -8.89
C LYS A 183 13.20 -27.98 -8.65
N ASP A 184 13.46 -27.05 -7.73
CA ASP A 184 12.54 -25.93 -7.47
C ASP A 184 12.47 -24.98 -8.67
N LEU A 185 13.61 -24.72 -9.31
CA LEU A 185 13.70 -23.88 -10.50
C LEU A 185 13.03 -24.55 -11.71
N ASP A 186 13.10 -25.87 -11.83
CA ASP A 186 12.37 -26.62 -12.85
C ASP A 186 10.84 -26.54 -12.64
N LEU A 187 10.38 -26.63 -11.38
CA LEU A 187 8.97 -26.40 -11.03
C LEU A 187 8.54 -24.97 -11.36
N TRP A 188 9.38 -23.99 -11.07
CA TRP A 188 9.15 -22.59 -11.40
C TRP A 188 9.02 -22.35 -12.90
N ARG A 189 9.89 -22.94 -13.73
CA ARG A 189 9.77 -22.88 -15.20
C ARG A 189 8.44 -23.48 -15.67
N THR A 190 8.05 -24.61 -15.08
CA THR A 190 6.77 -25.26 -15.39
C THR A 190 5.58 -24.35 -15.02
N ALA A 191 5.65 -23.68 -13.87
CA ALA A 191 4.62 -22.72 -13.45
C ALA A 191 4.57 -21.49 -14.37
N LEU A 192 5.71 -20.93 -14.77
CA LEU A 192 5.75 -19.83 -15.73
C LEU A 192 5.17 -20.22 -17.10
N ALA A 193 5.49 -21.42 -17.60
CA ALA A 193 4.90 -21.93 -18.83
C ALA A 193 3.37 -22.07 -18.73
N SER A 194 2.86 -22.48 -17.57
CA SER A 194 1.41 -22.64 -17.34
C SER A 194 0.61 -21.33 -17.39
N ILE A 195 1.22 -20.19 -17.02
CA ILE A 195 0.56 -18.86 -17.05
C ILE A 195 0.83 -18.08 -18.35
N SER A 196 1.63 -18.66 -19.25
CA SER A 196 2.05 -18.04 -20.51
C SER A 196 1.79 -18.98 -21.69
N SER A 197 2.80 -19.74 -22.07
CA SER A 197 2.78 -20.83 -23.05
C SER A 197 4.08 -21.64 -22.90
N PRO A 198 4.22 -22.80 -23.58
CA PRO A 198 5.49 -23.53 -23.64
C PRO A 198 6.67 -22.69 -24.17
N ASN A 199 6.38 -21.67 -24.99
CA ASN A 199 7.35 -20.72 -25.52
C ASN A 199 7.49 -19.45 -24.65
N PHE A 200 7.00 -19.50 -23.41
CA PHE A 200 7.10 -18.41 -22.43
C PHE A 200 6.57 -17.05 -22.93
N THR A 201 5.47 -17.09 -23.67
CA THR A 201 4.80 -15.91 -24.22
C THR A 201 3.34 -15.89 -23.78
N LEU A 202 2.87 -14.75 -23.29
CA LEU A 202 1.48 -14.52 -22.91
C LEU A 202 0.58 -14.41 -24.14
N GLN A 203 -0.63 -14.96 -24.04
CA GLN A 203 -1.68 -14.81 -25.05
C GLN A 203 -2.12 -13.35 -25.22
N THR A 204 -2.33 -12.67 -24.09
CA THR A 204 -2.73 -11.26 -24.05
C THR A 204 -1.60 -10.41 -23.49
N THR A 205 -1.30 -9.30 -24.17
CA THR A 205 -0.31 -8.32 -23.73
C THR A 205 -0.70 -7.72 -22.37
N ALA A 206 0.26 -7.61 -21.46
CA ALA A 206 0.09 -6.93 -20.19
C ALA A 206 -0.21 -5.43 -20.40
N GLY A 207 -0.95 -4.83 -19.46
CA GLY A 207 -1.31 -3.43 -19.54
C GLY A 207 -0.10 -2.48 -19.57
N ARG A 208 -0.35 -1.21 -19.89
CA ARG A 208 0.71 -0.17 -19.86
C ARG A 208 1.34 -0.06 -18.46
N LEU A 209 2.61 0.37 -18.42
CA LEU A 209 3.30 0.64 -17.16
C LEU A 209 2.70 1.87 -16.48
N LEU A 210 2.52 1.76 -15.16
CA LEU A 210 2.10 2.83 -14.25
C LEU A 210 3.28 3.43 -13.50
N ARG A 211 4.39 2.69 -13.39
CA ARG A 211 5.63 3.05 -12.70
C ARG A 211 6.79 2.22 -13.23
N VAL A 212 8.01 2.68 -12.98
CA VAL A 212 9.21 1.91 -13.31
C VAL A 212 9.26 0.66 -12.41
N PRO A 213 9.37 -0.55 -12.98
CA PRO A 213 9.41 -1.78 -12.19
C PRO A 213 10.58 -1.81 -11.20
N ALA A 214 10.35 -2.33 -10.00
CA ALA A 214 11.38 -2.45 -8.97
C ALA A 214 12.57 -3.33 -9.41
N ASN A 215 12.32 -4.28 -10.31
CA ASN A 215 13.28 -5.22 -10.86
C ASN A 215 13.78 -4.86 -12.29
N HIS A 216 13.62 -3.60 -12.70
CA HIS A 216 14.00 -3.12 -14.03
C HIS A 216 15.50 -3.24 -14.33
N GLY A 217 16.37 -3.11 -13.32
CA GLY A 217 17.82 -3.26 -13.48
C GLY A 217 18.53 -2.07 -14.14
N GLY A 218 17.82 -0.97 -14.38
CA GLY A 218 18.39 0.32 -14.82
C GLY A 218 18.74 0.39 -16.31
N TRP A 219 18.08 -0.39 -17.17
CA TRP A 219 18.36 -0.47 -18.60
C TRP A 219 17.45 0.44 -19.43
N TYR A 220 18.03 1.36 -20.17
CA TYR A 220 17.32 2.32 -21.00
C TYR A 220 17.81 2.26 -22.44
N ILE A 221 16.98 2.71 -23.37
CA ILE A 221 17.34 2.82 -24.78
C ILE A 221 16.75 4.09 -25.39
N ASP A 222 17.49 4.68 -26.32
CA ASP A 222 16.99 5.79 -27.13
C ASP A 222 15.87 5.36 -28.10
N GLU A 223 15.16 6.35 -28.65
CA GLU A 223 14.11 6.12 -29.64
C GLU A 223 14.65 5.55 -30.96
N SER A 224 15.89 5.90 -31.31
CA SER A 224 16.58 5.46 -32.52
C SER A 224 17.16 4.04 -32.44
N GLU A 225 17.11 3.39 -31.27
CA GLU A 225 17.75 2.10 -30.98
C GLU A 225 19.26 2.09 -31.25
N SER A 226 19.90 3.25 -31.17
CA SER A 226 21.34 3.43 -31.38
C SER A 226 22.14 3.26 -30.10
N THR A 227 21.62 3.65 -28.94
CA THR A 227 22.39 3.60 -27.68
C THR A 227 21.55 2.97 -26.58
N ILE A 228 22.09 1.92 -25.95
CA ILE A 228 21.58 1.38 -24.69
C ILE A 228 22.38 1.99 -23.55
N VAL A 229 21.68 2.41 -22.50
CA VAL A 229 22.28 2.99 -21.30
C VAL A 229 21.93 2.12 -20.10
N ARG A 230 22.93 1.75 -19.30
CA ARG A 230 22.72 1.16 -17.98
C ARG A 230 23.04 2.19 -16.91
N GLN A 231 22.04 2.55 -16.11
CA GLN A 231 22.22 3.44 -14.96
C GLN A 231 22.36 2.62 -13.68
N SER A 232 23.42 2.87 -12.90
CA SER A 232 23.60 2.31 -11.57
C SER A 232 22.73 3.04 -10.54
N PRO A 233 22.49 2.44 -9.35
CA PRO A 233 21.81 3.12 -8.25
C PRO A 233 22.49 4.44 -7.83
N ASP A 234 23.81 4.55 -8.03
CA ASP A 234 24.62 5.73 -7.70
C ASP A 234 24.58 6.80 -8.82
N GLY A 235 23.80 6.58 -9.87
CA GLY A 235 23.63 7.51 -11.00
C GLY A 235 24.69 7.41 -12.09
N GLN A 236 25.69 6.52 -11.94
CA GLN A 236 26.69 6.30 -12.98
C GLN A 236 26.07 5.60 -14.19
N CYS A 237 26.44 6.04 -15.39
CA CYS A 237 25.89 5.52 -16.64
C CYS A 237 26.98 4.80 -17.43
N VAL A 238 26.62 3.64 -17.98
CA VAL A 238 27.43 2.87 -18.94
C VAL A 238 26.66 2.77 -20.24
N THR A 239 27.29 3.13 -21.36
CA THR A 239 26.68 3.08 -22.69
C THR A 239 27.10 1.84 -23.46
N PHE A 240 26.22 1.39 -24.34
CA PHE A 240 26.46 0.29 -25.25
C PHE A 240 26.03 0.68 -26.67
N GLN A 241 26.92 0.46 -27.64
CA GLN A 241 26.74 0.81 -29.05
C GLN A 241 26.57 -0.42 -29.93
N PRO A 242 25.78 -0.36 -31.01
CA PRO A 242 25.49 -1.50 -31.86
C PRO A 242 26.75 -1.96 -32.59
N THR A 243 26.96 -3.27 -32.64
CA THR A 243 28.05 -3.87 -33.42
C THR A 243 27.70 -3.77 -34.90
N GLY A 244 28.61 -3.19 -35.71
CA GLY A 244 28.42 -2.95 -37.14
C GLY A 244 28.37 -4.24 -37.96
N GLY A 245 27.22 -4.90 -37.99
CA GLY A 245 26.93 -6.06 -38.83
C GLY A 245 25.45 -6.14 -39.14
N ARG A 246 25.09 -6.34 -40.41
CA ARG A 246 23.70 -6.59 -40.84
C ARG A 246 23.24 -7.94 -40.31
N SER A 247 22.72 -7.98 -39.08
CA SER A 247 22.04 -9.16 -38.52
C SER A 247 20.55 -8.87 -38.31
N THR A 248 19.71 -9.81 -38.75
CA THR A 248 18.31 -9.59 -39.12
C THR A 248 17.26 -9.91 -38.05
N ARG A 249 17.60 -10.20 -36.79
CA ARG A 249 16.53 -10.41 -35.77
C ARG A 249 16.77 -9.86 -34.36
N GLN A 250 18.01 -9.71 -33.88
CA GLN A 250 18.31 -9.11 -32.57
C GLN A 250 19.69 -8.42 -32.61
N ARG A 251 19.72 -7.09 -32.48
CA ARG A 251 20.97 -6.31 -32.53
C ARG A 251 21.83 -6.60 -31.29
N LEU A 252 23.12 -6.79 -31.53
CA LEU A 252 24.16 -6.90 -30.51
C LEU A 252 24.71 -5.52 -30.20
N TYR A 253 24.95 -5.24 -28.93
CA TYR A 253 25.54 -4.00 -28.46
C TYR A 253 26.78 -4.32 -27.63
N HIS A 254 27.84 -3.56 -27.82
CA HIS A 254 29.10 -3.68 -27.09
C HIS A 254 29.27 -2.50 -26.13
N GLN A 255 29.77 -2.77 -24.93
CA GLN A 255 30.05 -1.76 -23.93
C GLN A 255 31.12 -0.78 -24.40
N ASP A 256 30.89 0.52 -24.19
CA ASP A 256 31.91 1.55 -24.40
C ASP A 256 32.94 1.56 -23.26
N VAL A 257 34.21 1.76 -23.62
CA VAL A 257 35.35 1.68 -22.68
C VAL A 257 35.42 2.89 -21.73
N SER A 258 34.63 3.94 -21.97
CA SER A 258 34.64 5.17 -21.17
C SER A 258 33.30 5.37 -20.44
N PRO A 259 33.24 5.25 -19.09
CA PRO A 259 32.03 5.59 -18.34
C PRO A 259 31.71 7.07 -18.57
N SER A 260 30.54 7.33 -19.14
CA SER A 260 30.10 8.69 -19.45
C SER A 260 29.51 9.37 -18.21
N THR A 261 29.65 10.69 -18.16
CA THR A 261 28.95 11.60 -17.24
C THR A 261 27.44 11.35 -17.25
N SER A 262 26.75 11.71 -16.17
CA SER A 262 25.30 11.53 -15.97
C SER A 262 24.47 11.78 -17.24
N ILE A 263 23.94 10.71 -17.83
CA ILE A 263 23.00 10.79 -18.96
C ILE A 263 21.60 11.03 -18.39
N ASP A 264 20.87 11.99 -18.96
CA ASP A 264 19.46 12.18 -18.63
C ASP A 264 18.63 11.05 -19.24
N VAL A 265 18.24 10.09 -18.40
CA VAL A 265 17.43 8.94 -18.78
C VAL A 265 15.93 9.25 -18.88
N SER A 266 15.49 10.46 -18.51
CA SER A 266 14.05 10.79 -18.42
C SER A 266 13.30 10.71 -19.77
N LYS A 267 14.04 10.90 -20.87
CA LYS A 267 13.50 10.83 -22.24
C LYS A 267 13.70 9.46 -22.90
N LEU A 268 14.41 8.55 -22.25
CA LEU A 268 14.73 7.24 -22.81
C LEU A 268 13.60 6.23 -22.54
N HIS A 269 13.47 5.24 -23.40
CA HIS A 269 12.55 4.12 -23.20
C HIS A 269 13.17 3.12 -22.21
N LEU A 270 12.31 2.43 -21.45
CA LEU A 270 12.75 1.29 -20.64
C LEU A 270 13.08 0.12 -21.56
N ALA A 271 14.12 -0.64 -21.23
CA ALA A 271 14.61 -1.75 -22.03
C ALA A 271 14.71 -3.04 -21.22
N THR A 272 14.37 -4.17 -21.86
CA THR A 272 14.75 -5.50 -21.40
C THR A 272 15.89 -6.00 -22.26
N ILE A 273 16.95 -6.47 -21.61
CA ILE A 273 18.15 -7.00 -22.26
C ILE A 273 18.27 -8.49 -21.99
N SER A 274 18.94 -9.19 -22.90
CA SER A 274 19.46 -10.54 -22.67
C SER A 274 20.99 -10.53 -22.74
N SER A 275 21.62 -11.19 -21.78
CA SER A 275 23.07 -11.40 -21.79
C SER A 275 23.45 -12.37 -22.91
N VAL A 276 24.60 -12.12 -23.55
CA VAL A 276 25.22 -13.07 -24.46
C VAL A 276 26.10 -14.01 -23.63
N ASP A 277 25.99 -15.32 -23.86
CA ASP A 277 26.77 -16.31 -23.11
C ASP A 277 28.28 -16.01 -23.22
N ASN A 278 28.95 -15.99 -22.06
CA ASN A 278 30.41 -15.81 -21.88
C ASN A 278 31.01 -14.42 -22.15
N ASP A 279 30.23 -13.37 -22.44
CA ASP A 279 30.76 -12.00 -22.58
C ASP A 279 29.92 -10.97 -21.83
N THR A 280 30.50 -10.37 -20.77
CA THR A 280 29.85 -9.31 -19.99
C THR A 280 29.78 -7.98 -20.72
N ASN A 281 30.59 -7.81 -21.76
CA ASN A 281 30.68 -6.57 -22.53
C ASN A 281 29.69 -6.57 -23.70
N GLN A 282 28.99 -7.68 -23.95
CA GLN A 282 28.00 -7.80 -25.01
C GLN A 282 26.59 -8.07 -24.48
N ILE A 283 25.64 -7.31 -24.98
CA ILE A 283 24.22 -7.46 -24.65
C ILE A 283 23.37 -7.49 -25.91
N ARG A 284 22.18 -8.08 -25.81
CA ARG A 284 21.15 -8.03 -26.85
C ARG A 284 19.94 -7.28 -26.33
N LEU A 285 19.40 -6.40 -27.19
CA LEU A 285 18.10 -5.81 -26.94
C LEU A 285 17.02 -6.87 -27.16
N HIS A 286 16.19 -7.09 -26.15
CA HIS A 286 15.03 -7.97 -26.27
C HIS A 286 13.77 -7.19 -26.63
N SER A 287 13.47 -6.14 -25.87
CA SER A 287 12.26 -5.33 -26.06
C SER A 287 12.39 -3.99 -25.37
N ARG A 288 11.55 -3.02 -25.76
CA ARG A 288 11.48 -1.69 -25.13
C ARG A 288 10.03 -1.25 -24.88
N CYS A 289 9.84 -0.32 -23.96
CA CYS A 289 8.55 0.33 -23.74
C CYS A 289 8.71 1.77 -23.24
N PRO A 290 7.72 2.64 -23.47
CA PRO A 290 7.75 4.00 -22.96
C PRO A 290 7.82 4.03 -21.44
N GLN A 291 8.50 5.05 -20.91
CA GLN A 291 8.44 5.32 -19.48
C GLN A 291 7.01 5.68 -19.05
N PRO A 292 6.62 5.32 -17.82
CA PRO A 292 5.34 5.75 -17.26
C PRO A 292 5.35 7.28 -17.18
N GLN A 293 4.41 7.92 -17.89
CA GLN A 293 4.23 9.35 -17.75
C GLN A 293 3.60 9.64 -16.37
N PRO A 294 4.01 10.73 -15.69
CA PRO A 294 3.28 11.23 -14.53
C PRO A 294 1.82 11.38 -14.94
N ARG A 295 0.88 11.04 -14.05
CA ARG A 295 -0.52 11.42 -14.28
C ARG A 295 -0.51 12.94 -14.44
N GLN A 296 -0.81 13.42 -15.63
CA GLN A 296 -1.26 14.80 -15.76
C GLN A 296 -2.62 14.82 -15.10
N ASP A 297 -2.67 15.22 -13.83
CA ASP A 297 -3.91 15.56 -13.13
C ASP A 297 -4.48 16.83 -13.77
N GLN A 298 -4.94 16.70 -15.02
CA GLN A 298 -5.89 17.61 -15.64
C GLN A 298 -7.28 17.10 -15.27
N SER A 299 -7.66 17.25 -14.00
CA SER A 299 -9.07 17.20 -13.64
C SER A 299 -9.51 18.61 -13.26
N ASP A 300 -10.54 19.12 -13.93
CA ASP A 300 -11.33 20.28 -13.50
C ASP A 300 -12.14 19.98 -12.22
N GLU A 301 -11.67 19.01 -11.43
CA GLU A 301 -12.37 18.45 -10.28
C GLU A 301 -12.22 19.39 -9.09
N THR A 302 -13.35 19.78 -8.51
CA THR A 302 -13.35 20.63 -7.33
C THR A 302 -12.98 19.80 -6.09
N LEU A 303 -12.50 20.46 -5.04
CA LEU A 303 -12.24 19.82 -3.75
C LEU A 303 -13.49 19.07 -3.23
N LEU A 304 -14.68 19.61 -3.48
CA LEU A 304 -15.93 19.01 -3.02
C LEU A 304 -16.25 17.69 -3.75
N ASP A 305 -15.90 17.60 -5.03
CA ASP A 305 -16.04 16.37 -5.81
C ASP A 305 -15.10 15.29 -5.27
N VAL A 306 -13.84 15.65 -4.98
CA VAL A 306 -12.88 14.74 -4.34
C VAL A 306 -13.37 14.27 -2.97
N LEU A 307 -13.91 15.17 -2.14
CA LEU A 307 -14.45 14.82 -0.82
C LEU A 307 -15.62 13.84 -0.91
N ARG A 308 -16.52 14.02 -1.88
CA ARG A 308 -17.67 13.13 -2.11
C ARG A 308 -17.27 11.76 -2.66
N GLN A 309 -16.11 11.65 -3.29
CA GLN A 309 -15.56 10.38 -3.79
C GLN A 309 -14.76 9.60 -2.74
N LEU A 310 -14.50 10.19 -1.56
CA LEU A 310 -13.86 9.46 -0.47
C LEU A 310 -14.69 8.22 -0.12
N PRO A 311 -14.04 7.10 0.29
CA PRO A 311 -14.72 5.85 0.63
C PRO A 311 -15.58 5.92 1.91
N ASN A 312 -15.87 7.13 2.40
CA ASN A 312 -16.69 7.40 3.57
C ASN A 312 -18.18 7.18 3.24
N GLN A 313 -19.05 7.16 4.26
CA GLN A 313 -20.47 6.91 4.04
C GLN A 313 -21.11 7.92 3.06
N PRO A 314 -22.02 7.47 2.17
CA PRO A 314 -22.80 8.37 1.33
C PRO A 314 -23.52 9.39 2.22
N GLY A 315 -23.39 10.67 1.89
CA GLY A 315 -24.09 11.75 2.57
C GLY A 315 -23.28 12.60 3.55
N LEU A 316 -22.04 12.19 3.87
CA LEU A 316 -21.19 12.93 4.82
C LEU A 316 -20.93 14.39 4.38
N TRP A 317 -20.87 14.63 3.07
CA TRP A 317 -20.56 15.94 2.49
C TRP A 317 -21.77 16.61 1.81
N ASP A 318 -23.00 16.17 2.10
CA ASP A 318 -24.21 16.70 1.47
C ASP A 318 -24.46 18.16 1.87
N ASN A 319 -24.19 18.50 3.14
CA ASN A 319 -24.35 19.84 3.70
C ASN A 319 -23.07 20.68 3.57
N ALA A 320 -22.11 20.25 2.74
CA ALA A 320 -20.86 20.98 2.54
C ALA A 320 -21.03 22.05 1.44
N GLU A 321 -20.61 23.27 1.77
CA GLU A 321 -20.57 24.41 0.87
C GLU A 321 -19.14 24.94 0.78
N CYS A 322 -18.68 25.22 -0.44
CA CYS A 322 -17.34 25.74 -0.69
C CYS A 322 -17.38 26.86 -1.73
N ASP A 323 -16.72 27.98 -1.45
CA ASP A 323 -16.49 29.02 -2.44
C ASP A 323 -15.42 28.59 -3.45
N GLY A 324 -15.68 28.81 -4.74
CA GLY A 324 -14.74 28.48 -5.81
C GLY A 324 -14.50 26.97 -5.96
N ASP A 325 -13.29 26.60 -6.34
CA ASP A 325 -12.86 25.20 -6.53
C ASP A 325 -12.41 24.51 -5.23
N GLY A 326 -12.33 25.25 -4.12
CA GLY A 326 -11.85 24.79 -2.81
C GLY A 326 -10.34 24.61 -2.68
N TRP A 327 -9.59 24.60 -3.79
CA TRP A 327 -8.14 24.38 -3.75
C TRP A 327 -7.35 25.57 -3.18
N TRP A 328 -7.97 26.75 -3.11
CA TRP A 328 -7.48 27.93 -2.40
C TRP A 328 -7.15 27.67 -0.93
N ILE A 329 -7.70 26.61 -0.30
CA ILE A 329 -7.40 26.23 1.08
C ILE A 329 -5.90 25.91 1.22
N GLY A 330 -5.29 25.26 0.23
CA GLY A 330 -3.87 24.93 0.23
C GLY A 330 -2.99 26.18 0.13
N GLU A 331 -3.36 27.10 -0.76
CA GLU A 331 -2.68 28.40 -0.85
C GLU A 331 -2.78 29.19 0.46
N SER A 332 -3.96 29.19 1.08
CA SER A 332 -4.21 29.92 2.32
C SER A 332 -3.44 29.32 3.51
N LEU A 333 -3.32 27.99 3.52
CA LEU A 333 -2.54 27.24 4.48
C LEU A 333 -1.05 27.59 4.38
N ASN A 334 -0.49 27.63 3.17
CA ASN A 334 0.91 28.02 2.91
C ASN A 334 1.18 29.50 3.23
N ASN A 335 0.19 30.37 3.00
CA ASN A 335 0.28 31.80 3.27
C ASN A 335 0.06 32.18 4.74
N GLY A 336 -0.34 31.23 5.60
CA GLY A 336 -0.62 31.47 7.01
C GLY A 336 -1.87 32.32 7.28
N ASP A 337 -2.79 32.40 6.32
CA ASP A 337 -4.04 33.18 6.43
C ASP A 337 -5.30 32.33 6.54
N LEU A 338 -5.14 31.01 6.69
CA LEU A 338 -6.21 30.06 6.98
C LEU A 338 -6.62 30.07 8.46
N VAL A 339 -7.92 30.22 8.71
CA VAL A 339 -8.55 30.07 10.03
C VAL A 339 -9.52 28.91 9.97
N VAL A 340 -9.47 28.06 10.98
CA VAL A 340 -10.37 26.93 11.13
C VAL A 340 -11.18 27.10 12.41
N VAL A 341 -12.49 26.88 12.31
CA VAL A 341 -13.43 26.99 13.43
C VAL A 341 -14.26 25.71 13.48
N SER A 342 -14.45 25.13 14.66
CA SER A 342 -15.35 24.00 14.89
C SER A 342 -16.15 24.20 16.18
N ASP A 343 -17.36 23.62 16.21
CA ASP A 343 -18.26 23.63 17.36
C ASP A 343 -19.10 22.33 17.38
N GLY A 344 -19.31 21.77 18.57
CA GLY A 344 -20.06 20.54 18.82
C GLY A 344 -21.32 20.79 19.66
N SER A 345 -22.43 20.12 19.32
CA SER A 345 -23.68 20.22 20.06
C SER A 345 -24.24 18.86 20.44
N TYR A 346 -24.78 18.78 21.65
CA TYR A 346 -25.46 17.62 22.20
C TYR A 346 -26.55 18.09 23.17
N LYS A 347 -27.77 17.51 23.06
CA LYS A 347 -28.92 17.85 23.90
C LYS A 347 -29.63 16.58 24.36
N SER A 348 -29.23 16.08 25.53
CA SER A 348 -29.77 14.85 26.12
C SER A 348 -31.27 14.92 26.39
N GLU A 349 -31.85 16.12 26.58
CA GLU A 349 -33.30 16.27 26.80
C GLU A 349 -34.11 15.99 25.53
N LYS A 350 -33.51 16.16 24.34
CA LYS A 350 -34.19 15.92 23.05
C LYS A 350 -33.88 14.55 22.50
N ALA A 351 -32.63 14.14 22.54
CA ALA A 351 -32.17 12.86 22.04
C ALA A 351 -30.89 12.47 22.78
N ILE A 352 -30.96 11.37 23.53
CA ILE A 352 -29.81 10.84 24.28
C ILE A 352 -28.75 10.25 23.36
N ASP A 353 -29.15 9.85 22.15
CA ASP A 353 -28.37 9.09 21.18
C ASP A 353 -27.94 9.94 19.96
N VAL A 354 -28.04 11.28 20.00
CA VAL A 354 -27.70 12.14 18.86
C VAL A 354 -26.78 13.28 19.28
N CYS A 355 -25.67 13.45 18.56
CA CYS A 355 -24.83 14.65 18.60
C CYS A 355 -24.64 15.24 17.20
N SER A 356 -24.23 16.50 17.12
CA SER A 356 -23.97 17.19 15.86
C SER A 356 -22.73 18.07 15.96
N CYS A 357 -22.15 18.42 14.82
CA CYS A 357 -21.05 19.37 14.74
C CYS A 357 -21.19 20.30 13.55
N ALA A 358 -20.49 21.43 13.63
CA ALA A 358 -20.28 22.34 12.51
C ALA A 358 -18.80 22.72 12.45
N PHE A 359 -18.27 22.86 11.24
CA PHE A 359 -16.92 23.38 11.04
C PHE A 359 -16.82 24.28 9.83
N ARG A 360 -15.88 25.22 9.88
CA ARG A 360 -15.61 26.21 8.84
C ARG A 360 -14.12 26.42 8.65
N LEU A 361 -13.70 26.52 7.39
CA LEU A 361 -12.37 26.96 6.99
C LEU A 361 -12.52 28.32 6.27
N LEU A 362 -11.74 29.30 6.68
CA LEU A 362 -11.86 30.69 6.24
C LEU A 362 -10.50 31.23 5.77
N CYS A 363 -10.45 31.75 4.55
CA CYS A 363 -9.31 32.53 4.08
C CYS A 363 -9.46 33.99 4.52
N LYS A 364 -8.58 34.51 5.38
CA LYS A 364 -8.67 35.90 5.84
C LYS A 364 -8.56 36.93 4.72
N ARG A 365 -7.77 36.62 3.68
CA ARG A 365 -7.42 37.53 2.57
C ARG A 365 -8.52 37.60 1.52
N ARG A 366 -8.93 36.45 0.99
CA ARG A 366 -9.93 36.34 -0.08
C ARG A 366 -11.38 36.31 0.43
N LYS A 367 -11.57 36.13 1.74
CA LYS A 367 -12.88 35.95 2.40
C LYS A 367 -13.65 34.73 1.92
N PHE A 368 -12.96 33.80 1.27
CA PHE A 368 -13.53 32.51 0.88
C PHE A 368 -13.76 31.63 2.10
N LYS A 369 -14.84 30.86 2.05
CA LYS A 369 -15.23 29.92 3.10
C LYS A 369 -15.48 28.52 2.53
N PHE A 370 -15.14 27.54 3.36
CA PHE A 370 -15.67 26.18 3.29
C PHE A 370 -16.44 25.94 4.60
N GLN A 371 -17.64 25.37 4.53
CA GLN A 371 -18.42 25.03 5.71
C GLN A 371 -19.15 23.70 5.54
N CYS A 372 -19.31 22.96 6.63
CA CYS A 372 -20.06 21.72 6.64
C CYS A 372 -20.64 21.45 8.04
N THR A 373 -21.69 20.64 8.09
CA THR A 373 -22.34 20.20 9.33
C THR A 373 -22.59 18.71 9.27
N TRP A 374 -22.31 18.02 10.39
CA TRP A 374 -22.58 16.60 10.54
C TRP A 374 -23.51 16.35 11.72
N ALA A 375 -24.28 15.27 11.63
CA ALA A 375 -25.06 14.74 12.73
C ALA A 375 -24.87 13.23 12.78
N GLU A 376 -24.67 12.70 13.98
CA GLU A 376 -24.44 11.28 14.20
C GLU A 376 -25.42 10.75 15.25
N ARG A 377 -26.00 9.58 14.97
CA ARG A 377 -26.85 8.85 15.91
C ARG A 377 -26.12 7.61 16.42
N ILE A 378 -25.79 7.60 17.71
CA ILE A 378 -25.07 6.52 18.37
C ILE A 378 -25.37 6.51 19.89
N PRO A 379 -25.43 5.35 20.56
CA PRO A 379 -25.68 5.30 22.01
C PRO A 379 -24.66 6.08 22.85
N GLU A 380 -23.41 6.19 22.39
CA GLU A 380 -22.30 6.91 23.04
C GLU A 380 -22.25 8.41 22.68
N ALA A 381 -23.33 8.96 22.11
CA ALA A 381 -23.41 10.37 21.77
C ALA A 381 -23.20 11.26 23.00
N GLY A 382 -22.50 12.38 22.80
CA GLY A 382 -22.21 13.32 23.88
C GLY A 382 -21.55 14.59 23.39
N ILE A 383 -21.44 15.57 24.28
CA ILE A 383 -20.83 16.89 24.00
C ILE A 383 -19.43 16.72 23.40
N TYR A 384 -18.59 15.91 24.06
CA TYR A 384 -17.21 15.69 23.62
C TYR A 384 -17.11 14.99 22.26
N ARG A 385 -18.09 14.15 21.90
CA ARG A 385 -18.14 13.50 20.57
C ARG A 385 -18.41 14.53 19.47
N GLY A 386 -19.39 15.42 19.69
CA GLY A 386 -19.70 16.51 18.76
C GLY A 386 -18.48 17.38 18.47
N GLU A 387 -17.71 17.73 19.51
CA GLU A 387 -16.46 18.48 19.38
C GLU A 387 -15.41 17.76 18.53
N ILE A 388 -15.21 16.46 18.77
CA ILE A 388 -14.25 15.64 18.02
C ILE A 388 -14.67 15.55 16.55
N LEU A 389 -15.96 15.33 16.27
CA LEU A 389 -16.49 15.27 14.90
C LEU A 389 -16.24 16.57 14.14
N GLY A 390 -16.45 17.72 14.79
CA GLY A 390 -16.16 19.03 14.20
C GLY A 390 -14.68 19.18 13.84
N ALA A 391 -13.80 18.69 14.71
CA ALA A 391 -12.36 18.70 14.46
C ALA A 391 -11.93 17.75 13.33
N LEU A 392 -12.47 16.54 13.34
CA LEU A 392 -12.21 15.53 12.31
C LEU A 392 -12.62 16.05 10.92
N GLY A 393 -13.77 16.70 10.81
CA GLY A 393 -14.28 17.23 9.56
C GLY A 393 -13.31 18.18 8.84
N TYR A 394 -12.80 19.20 9.54
CA TYR A 394 -11.83 20.10 8.91
C TYR A 394 -10.48 19.43 8.68
N LEU A 395 -10.08 18.44 9.50
CA LEU A 395 -8.82 17.72 9.33
C LEU A 395 -8.85 16.84 8.07
N ILE A 396 -9.99 16.20 7.77
CA ILE A 396 -10.15 15.46 6.51
C ILE A 396 -10.02 16.41 5.31
N VAL A 397 -10.65 17.58 5.36
CA VAL A 397 -10.52 18.59 4.29
C VAL A 397 -9.04 18.99 4.10
N LEU A 398 -8.34 19.31 5.20
CA LEU A 398 -6.92 19.67 5.16
C LEU A 398 -6.08 18.52 4.61
N ARG A 399 -6.35 17.28 5.00
CA ARG A 399 -5.63 16.10 4.53
C ARG A 399 -5.79 15.90 3.02
N VAL A 400 -6.99 16.07 2.48
CA VAL A 400 -7.22 15.98 1.03
C VAL A 400 -6.44 17.06 0.28
N VAL A 401 -6.48 18.30 0.78
CA VAL A 401 -5.75 19.43 0.19
C VAL A 401 -4.24 19.21 0.21
N THR A 402 -3.68 18.73 1.33
CA THR A 402 -2.22 18.52 1.46
C THR A 402 -1.72 17.24 0.79
N SER A 403 -2.61 16.29 0.48
CA SER A 403 -2.26 15.05 -0.23
C SER A 403 -2.23 15.20 -1.76
N ARG A 404 -2.62 16.36 -2.30
CA ARG A 404 -2.59 16.63 -3.74
C ARG A 404 -1.14 16.76 -4.22
N GLU A 405 -0.79 16.14 -5.35
CA GLU A 405 0.59 16.17 -5.89
C GLU A 405 1.11 17.59 -6.16
N SER A 406 0.22 18.54 -6.49
CA SER A 406 0.56 19.95 -6.71
C SER A 406 0.83 20.73 -5.42
N PHE A 407 0.56 20.16 -4.25
CA PHE A 407 0.74 20.84 -2.96
C PHE A 407 2.18 20.67 -2.45
N SER A 408 2.92 21.78 -2.42
CA SER A 408 4.23 21.85 -1.78
C SER A 408 4.14 22.59 -0.45
N VAL A 409 4.56 21.94 0.64
CA VAL A 409 4.60 22.54 1.99
C VAL A 409 5.62 23.67 2.05
N GLN A 410 5.21 24.84 2.54
CA GLN A 410 6.12 25.96 2.80
C GLN A 410 6.59 25.98 4.27
N PRO A 411 7.78 26.52 4.60
CA PRO A 411 8.37 26.47 5.95
C PRO A 411 7.53 27.13 7.07
N ARG A 412 6.53 27.95 6.73
CA ARG A 412 5.66 28.68 7.67
C ARG A 412 4.19 28.27 7.58
N THR A 413 3.94 27.02 7.20
CA THR A 413 2.58 26.49 7.10
C THR A 413 1.92 26.43 8.49
N VAL A 414 1.02 27.38 8.78
CA VAL A 414 0.33 27.47 10.08
C VAL A 414 -1.16 27.76 9.84
N ALA A 415 -2.02 26.88 10.36
CA ALA A 415 -3.46 27.14 10.46
C ALA A 415 -3.81 27.60 11.88
N LYS A 416 -4.64 28.64 12.00
CA LYS A 416 -5.17 29.07 13.31
C LYS A 416 -6.47 28.32 13.60
N GLY A 417 -6.43 27.36 14.52
CA GLY A 417 -7.62 26.66 15.03
C GLY A 417 -8.31 27.43 16.15
N ILE A 418 -9.63 27.53 16.10
CA ILE A 418 -10.50 28.10 17.12
C ILE A 418 -11.56 27.04 17.45
N ALA A 419 -11.52 26.53 18.69
CA ALA A 419 -12.58 25.69 19.25
C ALA A 419 -12.81 26.15 20.69
N ASP A 420 -14.06 26.06 21.14
CA ASP A 420 -14.46 26.39 22.51
C ASP A 420 -13.98 25.31 23.50
N ASN A 421 -13.92 24.04 23.06
CA ASN A 421 -13.39 22.94 23.85
C ASN A 421 -11.89 22.71 23.64
N THR A 422 -11.09 23.15 24.61
CA THR A 422 -9.63 22.94 24.59
C THR A 422 -9.19 21.48 24.69
N GLY A 423 -10.07 20.54 25.07
CA GLY A 423 -9.75 19.12 25.19
C GLY A 423 -9.32 18.50 23.86
N VAL A 424 -10.04 18.81 22.77
CA VAL A 424 -9.72 18.32 21.42
C VAL A 424 -8.41 18.92 20.92
N ILE A 425 -8.19 20.22 21.16
CA ILE A 425 -6.94 20.91 20.81
C ILE A 425 -5.74 20.33 21.60
N LYS A 426 -5.91 20.06 22.90
CA LYS A 426 -4.87 19.44 23.74
C LYS A 426 -4.55 18.02 23.28
N ARG A 427 -5.56 17.24 22.87
CA ARG A 427 -5.37 15.91 22.28
C ARG A 427 -4.62 16.00 20.95
N ALA A 428 -4.99 16.93 20.07
CA ALA A 428 -4.31 17.15 18.79
C ALA A 428 -2.83 17.54 18.95
N ARG A 429 -2.45 18.19 20.07
CA ARG A 429 -1.03 18.48 20.40
C ARG A 429 -0.22 17.24 20.81
N ASN A 430 -0.88 16.14 21.16
CA ASN A 430 -0.23 14.88 21.50
C ASN A 430 -0.85 13.71 20.71
N PRO A 431 -0.64 13.68 19.37
CA PRO A 431 -1.32 12.75 18.48
C PRO A 431 -0.93 11.28 18.74
N ASN A 432 0.25 11.04 19.31
CA ASN A 432 0.75 9.69 19.59
C ASN A 432 0.36 9.15 20.98
N ALA A 433 -0.45 9.89 21.75
CA ALA A 433 -0.87 9.42 23.06
C ALA A 433 -1.82 8.21 22.91
N PRO A 434 -1.55 7.07 23.54
CA PRO A 434 -2.40 5.88 23.42
C PRO A 434 -3.81 6.16 23.95
N LEU A 435 -4.81 5.48 23.37
CA LEU A 435 -6.18 5.53 23.91
C LEU A 435 -6.29 4.69 25.17
N LYS A 436 -7.17 5.13 26.08
CA LYS A 436 -7.49 4.35 27.28
C LYS A 436 -8.42 3.20 26.91
N MET A 437 -8.24 2.06 27.58
CA MET A 437 -9.17 0.93 27.48
C MET A 437 -10.59 1.40 27.86
N ASN A 438 -11.59 1.05 27.04
CA ASN A 438 -13.00 1.45 27.18
C ASN A 438 -13.30 2.96 27.01
N GLN A 439 -12.46 3.70 26.28
CA GLN A 439 -12.79 5.07 25.93
C GLN A 439 -13.94 5.11 24.91
N SER A 440 -15.07 5.72 25.30
CA SER A 440 -16.31 5.74 24.48
C SER A 440 -16.19 6.44 23.13
N GLN A 441 -15.17 7.29 22.96
CA GLN A 441 -14.90 8.03 21.72
C GLN A 441 -13.65 7.50 21.00
N ALA A 442 -13.23 6.27 21.29
CA ALA A 442 -12.04 5.68 20.70
C ALA A 442 -12.14 5.57 19.18
N ASP A 443 -13.32 5.23 18.67
CA ASP A 443 -13.62 5.13 17.24
C ASP A 443 -13.32 6.43 16.48
N VAL A 444 -13.72 7.59 17.01
CA VAL A 444 -13.54 8.90 16.35
C VAL A 444 -12.16 9.53 16.57
N LEU A 445 -11.37 8.98 17.51
CA LEU A 445 -10.04 9.50 17.85
C LEU A 445 -8.89 8.72 17.18
N LEU A 446 -9.22 7.67 16.42
CA LEU A 446 -8.28 6.81 15.69
C LEU A 446 -8.20 7.13 14.19
N ASP A 447 -9.16 7.90 13.67
CA ASP A 447 -9.18 8.43 12.29
C ASP A 447 -8.43 9.77 12.19
#